data_AF-Q1N2Z7-F1
#
_entry.id   AF-Q1N2Z7-F1
#
_cell.length_a   1.000
_cell.length_b   1.000
_cell.length_c   1.000
_cell.angle_alpha   90.00
_cell.angle_beta   90.00
_cell.angle_gamma   90.00
#
_symmetry.space_group_name_H-M   'P 1'
#
loop_
_entity.id
_entity.type
_entity.pdbx_description
1 polymer ?
#
loop_
_entity_poly.entity_id
_entity_poly.type
_entity_poly.pdbx_seq_one_letter_code
_entity_poly.pdbx_strand_id
1 'polypeptide(L)'
;MTEKQHLISELKKKHDAVVEQSHGGSPATLDHLLKQRQSLIEELFSKYQNDLDNTDLELLSAILESTQALEKEIDEVRNKKGNELIKHKKIPNRMRLYTRISQNK
;
A
#
# COMPACT_ATOMS: atom_id res chain seq x y z
N MET A 1 -14.78 27.60 8.59
CA MET A 1 -13.96 26.77 7.68
C MET A 1 -14.63 26.78 6.33
N THR A 2 -13.86 26.99 5.26
CA THR A 2 -14.36 26.83 3.89
C THR A 2 -14.46 25.35 3.53
N GLU A 3 -15.31 24.99 2.57
CA GLU A 3 -15.49 23.60 2.11
C GLU A 3 -14.16 22.97 1.64
N LYS A 4 -13.31 23.75 0.94
CA LYS A 4 -11.93 23.37 0.59
C LYS A 4 -11.09 22.98 1.81
N GLN A 5 -11.11 23.79 2.88
CA GLN A 5 -10.33 23.50 4.10
C GLN A 5 -10.81 22.22 4.78
N HIS A 6 -12.10 21.90 4.69
CA HIS A 6 -12.63 20.64 5.19
C HIS A 6 -12.08 19.46 4.40
N LEU A 7 -12.09 19.53 3.06
CA LEU A 7 -11.54 18.48 2.19
C LEU A 7 -10.04 18.26 2.42
N ILE A 8 -9.25 19.33 2.53
CA ILE A 8 -7.81 19.25 2.84
C ILE A 8 -7.59 18.58 4.21
N SER A 9 -8.38 18.96 5.22
CA SER A 9 -8.30 18.39 6.56
C SER A 9 -8.65 16.90 6.58
N GLU A 10 -9.70 16.50 5.86
CA GLU A 10 -10.06 15.09 5.70
C GLU A 10 -9.01 14.32 4.92
N LEU A 11 -8.47 14.90 3.84
CA LEU A 11 -7.41 14.30 3.05
C LEU A 11 -6.19 14.01 3.91
N LYS A 12 -5.80 14.96 4.76
CA LYS A 12 -4.70 14.78 5.72
C LYS A 12 -4.98 13.65 6.71
N LYS A 13 -6.16 13.61 7.32
CA LYS A 13 -6.55 12.52 8.22
C LYS A 13 -6.51 11.15 7.53
N LYS A 14 -6.98 11.07 6.28
CA LYS A 14 -6.94 9.82 5.50
C LYS A 14 -5.52 9.43 5.12
N HIS A 15 -4.66 10.41 4.80
CA HIS A 15 -3.25 10.16 4.57
C HIS A 15 -2.56 9.60 5.83
N ASP A 16 -2.74 10.24 6.98
CA ASP A 16 -2.16 9.78 8.25
C ASP A 16 -2.63 8.35 8.60
N ALA A 17 -3.92 8.05 8.39
CA ALA A 17 -4.45 6.70 8.58
C ALA A 17 -3.83 5.65 7.63
N VAL A 18 -3.53 6.01 6.38
CA VAL A 18 -2.84 5.13 5.44
C VAL A 18 -1.41 4.85 5.91
N VAL A 19 -0.69 5.86 6.41
CA VAL A 19 0.67 5.73 6.93
C VAL A 19 0.70 4.89 8.21
N GLU A 20 -0.31 5.01 9.08
CA GLU A 20 -0.40 4.18 10.28
C GLU A 20 -0.68 2.71 9.92
N GLN A 21 -1.56 2.47 8.95
CA GLN A 21 -1.97 1.12 8.57
C GLN A 21 -0.99 0.42 7.61
N SER A 22 -0.03 1.12 7.00
CA SER A 22 0.96 0.51 6.09
C SER A 22 1.88 -0.50 6.79
N HIS A 23 2.13 -0.34 8.09
CA HIS A 23 3.12 -1.15 8.83
C HIS A 23 2.51 -2.21 9.76
N GLY A 24 1.23 -2.55 9.60
CA GLY A 24 0.60 -3.58 10.44
C GLY A 24 -0.89 -3.79 10.21
N GLY A 25 -1.51 -2.96 9.37
CA GLY A 25 -2.92 -3.08 9.01
C GLY A 25 -3.19 -4.26 8.08
N SER A 26 -4.47 -4.69 8.07
CA SER A 26 -4.94 -5.64 7.06
C SER A 26 -4.85 -5.02 5.66
N PRO A 27 -4.37 -5.76 4.63
CA PRO A 27 -4.35 -5.27 3.26
C PRO A 27 -5.70 -4.75 2.75
N ALA A 28 -6.80 -5.36 3.20
CA ALA A 28 -8.15 -4.91 2.83
C ALA A 28 -8.50 -3.55 3.44
N THR A 29 -8.08 -3.28 4.68
CA THR A 29 -8.26 -1.98 5.33
C THR A 29 -7.43 -0.92 4.63
N LEU A 30 -6.19 -1.25 4.28
CA LEU A 30 -5.30 -0.35 3.54
C LEU A 30 -5.88 0.00 2.16
N ASP A 31 -6.37 -0.99 1.40
CA ASP A 31 -7.03 -0.76 0.11
C ASP A 31 -8.26 0.16 0.23
N HIS A 32 -9.08 -0.04 1.26
CA HIS A 32 -10.24 0.81 1.51
C HIS A 32 -9.83 2.27 1.81
N LEU A 33 -8.81 2.47 2.65
CA LEU A 33 -8.31 3.80 2.99
C LEU A 33 -7.66 4.50 1.78
N LEU A 34 -6.92 3.76 0.96
CA LEU A 34 -6.34 4.28 -0.28
C LEU A 34 -7.42 4.78 -1.25
N LYS A 35 -8.51 4.02 -1.43
CA LYS A 35 -9.64 4.45 -2.26
C LYS A 35 -10.33 5.71 -1.74
N GLN A 36 -10.53 5.80 -0.42
CA GLN A 36 -11.10 7.01 0.19
C GLN A 36 -10.19 8.22 -0.01
N ARG A 37 -8.88 8.05 0.18
CA ARG A 37 -7.89 9.11 -0.06
C ARG A 37 -7.89 9.56 -1.52
N GLN A 38 -7.94 8.62 -2.46
CA GLN A 38 -8.01 8.94 -3.90
C GLN A 38 -9.28 9.72 -4.24
N SER A 39 -10.44 9.29 -3.74
CA SER A 39 -11.70 9.98 -3.97
C SER A 39 -11.66 11.44 -3.49
N LEU A 40 -11.02 11.71 -2.34
CA LEU A 40 -10.86 13.07 -1.83
C LEU A 40 -9.92 13.92 -2.69
N ILE A 41 -8.86 13.33 -3.25
CA ILE A 41 -7.97 14.02 -4.19
C ILE A 41 -8.74 14.38 -5.47
N GLU A 42 -9.49 13.44 -6.03
CA GLU A 42 -10.31 13.66 -7.22
C GLU A 42 -11.35 14.76 -7.00
N GLU A 43 -12.02 14.77 -5.84
CA GLU A 43 -12.96 15.82 -5.47
C GLU A 43 -12.28 17.19 -5.32
N LEU A 44 -11.11 17.22 -4.68
CA LEU A 44 -10.33 18.44 -4.49
C LEU A 44 -9.93 19.06 -5.84
N PHE A 45 -9.42 18.25 -6.78
CA PHE A 45 -9.10 18.73 -8.12
C PHE A 45 -10.36 19.11 -8.91
N SER A 46 -11.43 18.33 -8.83
CA SER A 46 -12.66 18.63 -9.59
C SER A 46 -13.30 19.96 -9.19
N LYS A 47 -13.21 20.35 -7.90
CA LYS A 47 -13.88 21.54 -7.37
C LYS A 47 -12.95 22.74 -7.21
N TYR A 48 -11.67 22.51 -6.92
CA TYR A 48 -10.76 23.56 -6.44
C TYR A 48 -9.40 23.59 -7.13
N GLN A 49 -9.22 22.94 -8.30
CA GLN A 49 -7.94 22.88 -9.02
C GLN A 49 -7.25 24.25 -9.18
N ASN A 50 -8.00 25.31 -9.50
CA ASN A 50 -7.45 26.65 -9.71
C ASN A 50 -7.21 27.43 -8.39
N ASP A 51 -7.76 26.93 -7.29
CA ASP A 51 -7.71 27.57 -5.97
C ASP A 51 -6.71 26.88 -5.04
N LEU A 52 -5.96 25.87 -5.51
CA LEU A 52 -4.93 25.20 -4.74
C LEU A 52 -3.76 26.15 -4.50
N ASP A 53 -3.38 26.30 -3.24
CA ASP A 53 -2.22 27.10 -2.84
C ASP A 53 -0.97 26.21 -2.70
N ASN A 54 0.18 26.84 -2.47
CA ASN A 54 1.44 26.11 -2.32
C ASN A 54 1.42 25.12 -1.15
N THR A 55 0.67 25.39 -0.07
CA THR A 55 0.57 24.47 1.07
C THR A 55 -0.24 23.23 0.73
N ASP A 56 -1.32 23.38 -0.05
CA ASP A 56 -2.08 22.24 -0.56
C ASP A 56 -1.23 21.38 -1.50
N LEU A 57 -0.42 22.02 -2.36
CA LEU A 57 0.48 21.34 -3.28
C LEU A 57 1.60 20.59 -2.54
N GLU A 58 2.14 21.15 -1.46
CA GLU A 58 3.10 20.47 -0.57
C GLU A 58 2.49 19.20 0.05
N LEU A 59 1.24 19.27 0.53
CA LEU A 59 0.53 18.10 1.05
C LEU A 59 0.35 17.02 -0.04
N LEU A 60 -0.06 17.42 -1.25
CA LEU A 60 -0.22 16.49 -2.37
C LEU A 60 1.12 15.87 -2.79
N SER A 61 2.22 16.62 -2.74
CA SER A 61 3.58 16.11 -2.98
C SER A 61 3.97 15.09 -1.92
N ALA A 62 3.72 15.36 -0.63
CA ALA A 62 3.99 14.42 0.45
C ALA A 62 3.17 13.12 0.31
N ILE A 63 1.90 13.24 -0.11
CA ILE A 63 1.05 12.08 -0.41
C ILE A 63 1.65 11.26 -1.56
N LEU A 64 2.14 11.91 -2.61
CA LEU A 64 2.77 11.24 -3.76
C LEU A 64 4.02 10.45 -3.33
N GLU A 65 4.94 11.10 -2.61
CA GLU A 65 6.17 10.47 -2.13
C GLU A 65 5.88 9.27 -1.21
N SER A 66 4.95 9.44 -0.28
CA SER A 66 4.50 8.36 0.61
C SER A 66 3.89 7.18 -0.17
N THR A 67 3.13 7.46 -1.22
CA THR A 67 2.53 6.42 -2.06
C THR A 67 3.60 5.64 -2.82
N GLN A 68 4.59 6.32 -3.38
CA GLN A 68 5.72 5.69 -4.06
C GLN A 68 6.55 4.82 -3.11
N ALA A 69 6.74 5.25 -1.86
CA ALA A 69 7.40 4.45 -0.84
C ALA A 69 6.59 3.18 -0.52
N LEU A 70 5.28 3.32 -0.34
CA LEU A 70 4.38 2.20 -0.07
C LEU A 70 4.36 1.18 -1.21
N GLU A 71 4.34 1.62 -2.47
CA GLU A 71 4.41 0.73 -3.63
C GLU A 71 5.70 -0.09 -3.65
N LYS A 72 6.84 0.54 -3.36
CA LYS A 72 8.13 -0.16 -3.24
C LYS A 72 8.10 -1.21 -2.14
N GLU A 73 7.56 -0.87 -0.97
CA GLU A 73 7.43 -1.82 0.15
C GLU A 73 6.54 -3.02 -0.21
N ILE A 74 5.40 -2.78 -0.86
CA ILE A 74 4.50 -3.84 -1.33
C ILE A 74 5.21 -4.76 -2.32
N ASP A 75 5.95 -4.19 -3.28
CA ASP A 75 6.71 -4.96 -4.26
C ASP A 75 7.84 -5.79 -3.60
N GLU A 76 8.54 -5.23 -2.62
CA GLU A 76 9.54 -5.96 -1.84
C GLU A 76 8.93 -7.12 -1.06
N VAL A 77 7.79 -6.90 -0.40
CA VAL A 77 7.07 -7.95 0.35
C VAL A 77 6.59 -9.04 -0.62
N ARG A 78 6.06 -8.68 -1.78
CA ARG A 78 5.64 -9.63 -2.82
C ARG A 78 6.82 -10.48 -3.30
N ASN A 79 7.96 -9.86 -3.55
CA ASN A 79 9.18 -10.54 -4.00
C ASN A 79 9.73 -11.49 -2.92
N LYS A 80 9.73 -11.07 -1.65
CA LYS A 80 10.13 -11.92 -0.50
C LYS A 80 9.22 -13.14 -0.36
N LYS A 81 7.89 -12.95 -0.33
CA LYS A 81 6.91 -14.06 -0.25
C LYS A 81 7.00 -15.00 -1.45
N GLY A 82 7.21 -14.47 -2.65
CA GLY A 82 7.44 -15.28 -3.86
C GLY A 82 8.67 -16.18 -3.71
N ASN A 83 9.78 -15.64 -3.21
CA ASN A 83 11.00 -16.40 -2.95
C ASN A 83 10.83 -17.46 -1.85
N GLU A 84 10.06 -17.17 -0.80
CA GLU A 84 9.73 -18.15 0.26
C GLU A 84 8.86 -19.30 -0.28
N LEU A 85 7.86 -19.01 -1.10
CA LEU A 85 7.03 -20.04 -1.77
C LEU A 85 7.87 -20.94 -2.67
N ILE A 86 8.85 -20.39 -3.39
CA ILE A 86 9.77 -21.17 -4.22
C ILE A 86 10.65 -22.08 -3.34
N LYS A 87 11.16 -21.58 -2.21
CA LYS A 87 11.92 -22.38 -1.23
C LYS A 87 11.05 -23.50 -0.65
N HIS A 88 9.82 -23.19 -0.22
CA HIS A 88 8.87 -24.17 0.30
C HIS A 88 8.37 -25.17 -0.73
N LYS A 89 8.33 -24.87 -2.03
CA LYS A 89 8.03 -25.86 -3.08
C LYS A 89 9.21 -26.80 -3.37
N LYS A 90 10.46 -26.36 -3.17
CA LYS A 90 11.66 -27.18 -3.42
C LYS A 90 11.96 -28.20 -2.32
N ILE A 91 11.55 -27.93 -1.08
CA ILE A 91 11.88 -28.75 0.10
C ILE A 91 11.07 -30.08 0.18
N PRO A 92 9.74 -30.12 -0.04
CA PRO A 92 8.94 -31.34 0.14
C PRO A 92 9.15 -32.37 -0.97
N ASN A 93 9.36 -31.93 -2.22
CA ASN A 93 9.49 -32.85 -3.35
C ASN A 93 10.81 -33.59 -3.35
N ARG A 94 11.93 -32.94 -3.01
CA ARG A 94 13.22 -33.61 -2.87
C ARG A 94 13.20 -34.61 -1.71
N MET A 95 12.72 -34.20 -0.54
CA MET A 95 12.68 -35.07 0.63
C MET A 95 11.78 -36.30 0.39
N ARG A 96 10.57 -36.12 -0.19
CA ARG A 96 9.70 -37.24 -0.59
C ARG A 96 10.33 -38.17 -1.63
N LEU A 97 11.12 -37.65 -2.57
CA LEU A 97 11.81 -38.48 -3.55
C LEU A 97 12.86 -39.36 -2.88
N TYR A 98 13.71 -38.78 -2.01
CA TYR A 98 14.74 -39.53 -1.29
C TYR A 98 14.15 -40.57 -0.35
N THR A 99 13.07 -40.24 0.38
CA THR A 99 12.37 -41.19 1.25
C THR A 99 11.72 -42.34 0.47
N ARG A 100 11.13 -42.07 -0.71
CA ARG A 100 10.59 -43.13 -1.57
C ARG A 100 11.68 -44.04 -2.14
N ILE A 101 12.84 -43.49 -2.52
CA ILE A 101 13.96 -44.29 -3.01
C ILE A 101 14.54 -45.17 -1.90
N SER A 102 14.60 -44.68 -0.65
CA SER A 102 15.12 -45.48 0.46
C SER A 102 14.17 -46.58 0.94
N GLN A 103 12.86 -46.46 0.70
CA GLN A 103 11.85 -47.46 1.04
C GLN A 103 11.71 -48.58 -0.01
N ASN A 104 12.24 -48.38 -1.22
CA ASN A 104 12.22 -49.36 -2.32
C ASN A 104 13.53 -50.18 -2.39
N LYS A 105 14.24 -50.35 -1.28
CA LYS A 105 15.38 -51.28 -1.15
C LYS A 105 15.00 -52.45 -0.26
#